data_AF-A0A974NXC4-F1
#
_entry.id   AF-A0A974NXC4-F1
#
_cell.length_a   1.000
_cell.length_b   1.000
_cell.length_c   1.000
_cell.angle_alpha   90.00
_cell.angle_beta   90.00
_cell.angle_gamma   90.00
#
_symmetry.space_group_name_H-M   'P 1'
#
loop_
_entity.id
_entity.type
_entity.pdbx_description
1 polymer ?
#
loop_
_entity_poly.entity_id
_entity_poly.type
_entity_poly.pdbx_seq_one_letter_code
_entity_poly.pdbx_strand_id
1 'polypeptide(L)'
;MTKLWTLMTTVAVLGLCQPASAETIPAAGQTITTADARFAAPADWTLERADKIVRLIAPEGDLRMTLVDVGPAKDAAAAVAAAHALAEPGFARKLRLSTPMPAREGWDEIVNFDYETSPNEKRSIVATPYRAGASWLVLLGDGGWATFNKRSGAINTFFDSIRPAKYVKESFAGRVPHKLDPARIALIREFVADGMRQLGIPGAGVAFIQDGRIVDEGGIGVRELGKPEKVDANTRFMIASNTKGMTTLLLAKLVDQGKLRWDQPVADAYPAFRLGSDDVTKAIRIRHLVCACTGMPRQDLEWIMTGDLKTPASRVFDIMKTMQPTSKFGEVYQYSNILAAAAGMSPRISPIPRWKWVPATIARCGR
;
A
#
# COMPACT_ATOMS: atom_id res chain seq x y z
N MET A 1 25.62 -40.13 69.36
CA MET A 1 25.61 -40.68 67.99
C MET A 1 24.18 -40.72 67.48
N THR A 2 23.71 -40.15 66.37
CA THR A 2 24.13 -39.06 65.49
C THR A 2 22.80 -38.63 64.82
N LYS A 3 22.35 -37.36 64.96
CA LYS A 3 21.12 -36.87 64.30
C LYS A 3 21.44 -36.56 62.84
N LEU A 4 20.84 -37.29 61.90
CA LEU A 4 20.89 -36.98 60.47
C LEU A 4 19.98 -35.78 60.17
N TRP A 5 20.58 -34.69 59.69
CA TRP A 5 19.86 -33.58 59.07
C TRP A 5 19.83 -33.84 57.55
N THR A 6 18.64 -34.01 56.99
CA THR A 6 18.45 -34.08 55.54
C THR A 6 18.43 -32.66 54.98
N LEU A 7 19.51 -32.26 54.31
CA LEU A 7 19.60 -31.00 53.58
C LEU A 7 18.81 -31.16 52.27
N MET A 8 17.66 -30.49 52.17
CA MET A 8 16.90 -30.40 50.92
C MET A 8 17.50 -29.29 50.06
N THR A 9 18.31 -29.67 49.07
CA THR A 9 18.90 -28.74 48.10
C THR A 9 17.85 -28.36 47.07
N THR A 10 17.32 -27.14 47.15
CA THR A 10 16.45 -26.57 46.12
C THR A 10 17.28 -26.31 44.87
N VAL A 11 17.12 -27.14 43.83
CA VAL A 11 17.67 -26.87 42.50
C VAL A 11 16.79 -25.79 41.85
N ALA A 12 17.30 -24.57 41.81
CA ALA A 12 16.73 -23.52 40.98
C ALA A 12 16.90 -23.92 39.50
N VAL A 13 15.79 -24.29 38.86
CA VAL A 13 15.74 -24.43 37.40
C VAL A 13 15.83 -23.03 36.81
N LEU A 14 17.05 -22.62 36.47
CA LEU A 14 17.28 -21.48 35.59
C LEU A 14 16.59 -21.80 34.26
N GLY A 15 15.50 -21.07 33.97
CA GLY A 15 14.82 -21.13 32.68
C GLY A 15 15.81 -20.83 31.57
N LEU A 16 16.16 -21.84 30.79
CA LEU A 16 16.92 -21.69 29.56
C LEU A 16 16.10 -20.79 28.63
N CYS A 17 16.58 -19.57 28.42
CA CYS A 17 16.10 -18.67 27.38
C CYS A 17 16.24 -19.43 26.05
N GLN A 18 15.12 -19.80 25.42
CA GLN A 18 15.16 -20.46 24.12
C GLN A 18 15.87 -19.52 23.14
N PRO A 19 16.89 -20.00 22.40
CA PRO A 19 17.56 -19.17 21.41
C PRO A 19 16.53 -18.74 20.35
N ALA A 20 16.59 -17.47 19.95
CA ALA A 20 15.77 -16.95 18.88
C ALA A 20 15.96 -17.80 17.62
N SER A 21 14.88 -18.38 17.10
CA SER A 21 14.92 -19.07 15.81
C SER A 21 14.88 -18.02 14.70
N ALA A 22 15.94 -17.94 13.90
CA ALA A 22 15.98 -17.14 12.68
C ALA A 22 15.76 -18.06 11.48
N GLU A 23 14.71 -17.79 10.69
CA GLU A 23 14.45 -18.50 9.44
C GLU A 23 14.18 -17.51 8.31
N THR A 24 14.65 -17.82 7.10
CA THR A 24 14.29 -17.05 5.90
C THR A 24 12.93 -17.53 5.40
N ILE A 25 12.00 -16.61 5.16
CA ILE A 25 10.67 -16.96 4.66
C ILE A 25 10.76 -17.37 3.18
N PRO A 26 10.49 -18.64 2.84
CA PRO A 26 10.79 -19.18 1.52
C PRO A 26 9.78 -18.79 0.44
N ALA A 27 8.58 -18.31 0.80
CA ALA A 27 7.54 -17.93 -0.16
C ALA A 27 6.66 -16.78 0.33
N ALA A 28 6.24 -15.92 -0.60
CA ALA A 28 5.30 -14.84 -0.34
C ALA A 28 3.95 -15.39 0.12
N GLY A 29 3.37 -14.80 1.17
CA GLY A 29 2.02 -15.15 1.60
C GLY A 29 1.95 -16.29 2.62
N GLN A 30 3.09 -16.79 3.12
CA GLN A 30 3.09 -17.69 4.27
C GLN A 30 2.40 -16.99 5.45
N THR A 31 1.32 -17.60 5.95
CA THR A 31 0.60 -17.08 7.10
C THR A 31 1.38 -17.42 8.37
N ILE A 32 1.83 -16.38 9.06
CA ILE A 32 2.42 -16.44 10.39
C ILE A 32 1.33 -16.13 11.41
N THR A 33 1.36 -16.83 12.53
CA THR A 33 0.41 -16.65 13.64
C THR A 33 1.19 -16.37 14.91
N THR A 34 0.72 -15.40 15.68
CA THR A 34 1.16 -15.06 17.04
C THR A 34 0.02 -15.41 18.02
N ALA A 35 0.15 -15.08 19.30
CA ALA A 35 -0.93 -15.34 20.26
C ALA A 35 -2.18 -14.51 19.93
N ASP A 36 -1.99 -13.25 19.54
CA ASP A 36 -3.08 -12.30 19.34
C ASP A 36 -3.43 -12.06 17.86
N ALA A 37 -2.54 -12.43 16.92
CA ALA A 37 -2.70 -12.07 15.51
C ALA A 37 -2.28 -13.15 14.51
N ARG A 38 -2.69 -12.94 13.26
CA ARG A 38 -2.17 -13.65 12.08
C ARG A 38 -1.91 -12.67 10.95
N PHE A 39 -0.92 -12.96 10.12
CA PHE A 39 -0.53 -12.11 9.00
C PHE A 39 0.24 -12.90 7.94
N ALA A 40 0.29 -12.38 6.72
CA ALA A 40 1.14 -12.87 5.64
C ALA A 40 2.50 -12.17 5.71
N ALA A 41 3.58 -12.94 5.93
CA ALA A 41 4.91 -12.37 5.96
C ALA A 41 5.46 -12.11 4.54
N PRO A 42 6.24 -11.05 4.33
CA PRO A 42 6.92 -10.81 3.06
C PRO A 42 7.88 -11.94 2.67
N ALA A 43 7.91 -12.32 1.39
CA ALA A 43 8.94 -13.24 0.88
C ALA A 43 10.34 -12.66 1.05
N ASP A 44 11.33 -13.55 1.19
CA ASP A 44 12.77 -13.24 1.25
C ASP A 44 13.20 -12.43 2.48
N TRP A 45 12.28 -12.14 3.41
CA TRP A 45 12.62 -11.49 4.67
C TRP A 45 13.03 -12.52 5.71
N THR A 46 13.89 -12.10 6.63
CA THR A 46 14.27 -12.92 7.79
C THR A 46 13.19 -12.77 8.86
N LEU A 47 12.69 -13.90 9.35
CA LEU A 47 11.78 -13.98 10.49
C LEU A 47 12.57 -14.40 11.73
N GLU A 48 12.54 -13.58 12.77
CA GLU A 48 13.03 -13.91 14.10
C GLU A 48 11.85 -14.01 15.06
N ARG A 49 11.87 -15.02 15.94
CA ARG A 49 10.86 -15.19 16.99
C ARG A 49 11.50 -15.29 18.36
N ALA A 50 10.94 -14.57 19.33
CA ALA A 50 11.31 -14.64 20.73
C ALA A 50 10.11 -14.29 21.62
N ASP A 51 9.58 -15.27 22.35
CA ASP A 51 8.42 -15.09 23.25
C ASP A 51 7.24 -14.36 22.56
N LYS A 52 6.91 -13.14 23.00
CA LYS A 52 5.83 -12.29 22.47
C LYS A 52 6.20 -11.47 21.24
N ILE A 53 7.41 -11.65 20.72
CA ILE A 53 8.00 -10.80 19.68
C ILE A 53 8.19 -11.62 18.41
N VAL A 54 7.68 -11.08 17.31
CA VAL A 54 7.99 -11.55 15.96
C VAL A 54 8.60 -10.40 15.18
N ARG A 55 9.84 -10.56 14.74
CA ARG A 55 10.57 -9.54 13.99
C ARG A 55 10.81 -9.99 12.55
N LEU A 56 10.37 -9.16 11.62
CA LEU A 56 10.63 -9.29 10.20
C LEU A 56 11.73 -8.31 9.81
N ILE A 57 12.82 -8.80 9.22
CA ILE A 57 13.96 -8.00 8.81
C ILE A 57 14.05 -8.04 7.29
N ALA A 58 14.05 -6.86 6.66
CA ALA A 58 14.18 -6.76 5.21
C ALA A 58 15.57 -7.23 4.75
N PRO A 59 15.73 -7.72 3.51
CA PRO A 59 17.01 -8.17 2.97
C PRO A 59 18.14 -7.12 3.04
N GLU A 60 17.78 -5.83 3.03
CA GLU A 60 18.73 -4.72 3.17
C GLU A 60 19.34 -4.62 4.59
N GLY A 61 18.72 -5.24 5.60
CA GLY A 61 19.20 -5.29 6.98
C GLY A 61 18.92 -4.04 7.83
N ASP A 62 18.51 -2.93 7.22
CA ASP A 62 18.27 -1.65 7.90
C ASP A 62 16.80 -1.36 8.21
N LEU A 63 15.87 -2.19 7.72
CA LEU A 63 14.43 -2.10 7.97
C LEU A 63 13.93 -3.30 8.78
N ARG A 64 13.24 -3.00 9.88
CA ARG A 64 12.63 -3.98 10.79
C ARG A 64 11.14 -3.66 10.97
N MET A 65 10.32 -4.70 10.88
CA MET A 65 8.91 -4.67 11.25
C MET A 65 8.72 -5.67 12.39
N THR A 66 8.53 -5.16 13.61
CA THR A 66 8.45 -5.97 14.82
C THR A 66 7.01 -5.98 15.34
N LEU A 67 6.36 -7.14 15.34
CA LEU A 67 5.09 -7.33 16.03
C LEU A 67 5.33 -7.75 17.48
N VAL A 68 4.57 -7.15 18.38
CA VAL A 68 4.62 -7.46 19.81
C VAL A 68 3.20 -7.75 20.30
N ASP A 69 2.98 -8.97 20.79
CA ASP A 69 1.75 -9.37 21.48
C ASP A 69 1.78 -8.77 22.90
N VAL A 70 1.25 -7.56 23.06
CA VAL A 70 1.28 -6.83 24.34
C VAL A 70 0.26 -7.43 25.32
N GLY A 71 -0.88 -7.91 24.82
CA GLY A 71 -2.02 -8.31 25.64
C GLY A 71 -2.76 -7.10 26.21
N PRO A 72 -3.37 -7.20 27.40
CA PRO A 72 -4.17 -6.11 27.96
C PRO A 72 -3.39 -4.83 28.26
N ALA A 73 -3.92 -3.69 27.77
CA ALA A 73 -3.41 -2.36 28.10
C ALA A 73 -4.55 -1.34 28.15
N LYS A 74 -4.35 -0.26 28.92
CA LYS A 74 -5.37 0.78 29.16
C LYS A 74 -5.81 1.48 27.86
N ASP A 75 -4.86 1.82 27.01
CA ASP A 75 -5.05 2.59 25.78
C ASP A 75 -3.91 2.33 24.80
N ALA A 76 -4.02 2.89 23.59
CA ALA A 76 -3.03 2.73 22.52
C ALA A 76 -1.62 3.19 22.92
N ALA A 77 -1.51 4.29 23.68
CA ALA A 77 -0.23 4.83 24.12
C ALA A 77 0.45 3.91 25.15
N ALA A 78 -0.31 3.38 26.11
CA ALA A 78 0.17 2.39 27.06
C ALA A 78 0.62 1.10 26.38
N ALA A 79 -0.11 0.64 25.36
CA ALA A 79 0.26 -0.53 24.57
C ALA A 79 1.59 -0.31 23.84
N VAL A 80 1.76 0.85 23.18
CA VAL A 80 2.99 1.21 22.47
C VAL A 80 4.19 1.32 23.42
N ALA A 81 4.01 1.93 24.59
CA ALA A 81 5.06 2.01 25.60
C ALA A 81 5.50 0.61 26.08
N ALA A 82 4.54 -0.29 26.34
CA ALA A 82 4.82 -1.66 26.72
C ALA A 82 5.53 -2.44 25.60
N ALA A 83 5.13 -2.23 24.33
CA ALA A 83 5.78 -2.87 23.18
C ALA A 83 7.24 -2.47 23.04
N HIS A 84 7.56 -1.17 23.15
CA HIS A 84 8.96 -0.72 23.13
C HIS A 84 9.75 -1.25 24.34
N ALA A 85 9.16 -1.29 25.54
CA ALA A 85 9.83 -1.85 26.70
C ALA A 85 10.22 -3.34 26.52
N LEU A 86 9.40 -4.10 25.79
CA LEU A 86 9.67 -5.50 25.48
C LEU A 86 10.67 -5.67 24.33
N ALA A 87 10.49 -4.95 23.23
CA ALA A 87 11.22 -5.20 21.98
C ALA A 87 12.49 -4.34 21.80
N GLU A 88 12.50 -3.15 22.39
CA GLU A 88 13.55 -2.13 22.21
C GLU A 88 13.84 -1.41 23.55
N PRO A 89 14.40 -2.10 24.56
CA PRO A 89 14.71 -1.47 25.84
C PRO A 89 15.62 -0.25 25.66
N GLY A 90 15.16 0.93 26.06
CA GLY A 90 15.87 2.20 25.88
C GLY A 90 15.35 3.08 24.73
N PHE A 91 14.28 2.68 24.06
CA PHE A 91 13.60 3.56 23.11
C PHE A 91 13.12 4.86 23.79
N ALA A 92 13.54 6.02 23.25
CA ALA A 92 13.28 7.33 23.85
C ALA A 92 12.93 8.40 22.80
N ARG A 93 12.38 8.02 21.64
CA ARG A 93 12.03 8.99 20.59
C ARG A 93 10.78 9.78 20.97
N LYS A 94 10.77 11.07 20.64
CA LYS A 94 9.62 11.95 20.85
C LYS A 94 8.54 11.65 19.82
N LEU A 95 7.30 11.54 20.27
CA LEU A 95 6.13 11.39 19.40
C LEU A 95 5.93 12.70 18.60
N ARG A 96 5.85 12.58 17.27
CA ARG A 96 5.54 13.71 16.39
C ARG A 96 4.04 13.86 16.21
N LEU A 97 3.36 12.76 15.89
CA LEU A 97 1.93 12.75 15.59
C LEU A 97 1.33 11.39 15.96
N SER A 98 0.09 11.41 16.46
CA SER A 98 -0.75 10.22 16.57
C SER A 98 -2.02 10.46 15.76
N THR A 99 -2.40 9.50 14.92
CA THR A 99 -3.54 9.61 14.01
C THR A 99 -4.40 8.35 14.11
N PRO A 100 -5.68 8.47 14.51
CA PRO A 100 -6.62 7.36 14.45
C PRO A 100 -6.79 6.84 13.02
N MET A 101 -6.87 5.53 12.86
CA MET A 101 -7.21 4.88 11.60
C MET A 101 -8.59 4.22 11.73
N PRO A 102 -9.36 4.10 10.63
CA PRO A 102 -10.64 3.40 10.68
C PRO A 102 -10.50 1.96 11.19
N ALA A 103 -11.33 1.61 12.18
CA ALA A 103 -11.50 0.23 12.60
C ALA A 103 -11.93 -0.62 11.40
N ARG A 104 -11.25 -1.75 11.19
CA ARG A 104 -11.50 -2.64 10.05
C ARG A 104 -11.05 -4.05 10.37
N GLU A 105 -11.63 -5.01 9.65
CA GLU A 105 -11.09 -6.36 9.55
C GLU A 105 -10.89 -7.07 10.91
N GLY A 106 -11.83 -6.84 11.84
CA GLY A 106 -11.85 -7.45 13.17
C GLY A 106 -11.12 -6.67 14.27
N TRP A 107 -10.49 -5.54 13.93
CA TRP A 107 -9.88 -4.64 14.91
C TRP A 107 -10.88 -3.59 15.38
N ASP A 108 -10.99 -3.43 16.70
CA ASP A 108 -11.85 -2.42 17.34
C ASP A 108 -11.24 -1.01 17.24
N GLU A 109 -9.91 -0.95 17.21
CA GLU A 109 -9.15 0.29 17.22
C GLU A 109 -7.81 0.09 16.53
N ILE A 110 -7.43 1.08 15.72
CA ILE A 110 -6.14 1.14 15.06
C ILE A 110 -5.66 2.60 15.16
N VAL A 111 -4.42 2.81 15.56
CA VAL A 111 -3.84 4.15 15.65
C VAL A 111 -2.45 4.10 15.03
N ASN A 112 -2.05 5.14 14.30
CA ASN A 112 -0.67 5.31 13.83
C ASN A 112 0.07 6.32 14.71
N PHE A 113 1.26 5.97 15.17
CA PHE A 113 2.18 6.83 15.91
C PHE A 113 3.40 7.07 15.03
N ASP A 114 3.66 8.32 14.69
CA ASP A 114 4.86 8.76 13.97
C ASP A 114 5.83 9.43 14.94
N TYR A 115 7.08 8.98 14.98
CA TYR A 115 8.09 9.56 15.84
C TYR A 115 8.95 10.60 15.13
N GLU A 116 9.53 11.52 15.89
CA GLU A 116 10.48 12.51 15.38
C GLU A 116 11.79 11.83 14.94
N THR A 117 12.18 12.12 13.70
CA THR A 117 13.46 11.74 13.09
C THR A 117 14.03 12.96 12.38
N SER A 118 15.33 13.18 12.48
CA SER A 118 15.98 14.28 11.76
C SER A 118 16.11 13.98 10.26
N PRO A 119 16.14 15.00 9.38
CA PRO A 119 16.39 14.80 7.95
C PRO A 119 17.72 14.07 7.66
N ASN A 120 18.72 14.22 8.54
CA ASN A 120 20.03 13.59 8.38
C ASN A 120 19.98 12.07 8.61
N GLU A 121 19.06 11.59 9.44
CA GLU A 121 18.91 10.16 9.71
C GLU A 121 18.31 9.40 8.51
N LYS A 122 17.54 10.09 7.65
CA LYS A 122 16.84 9.48 6.50
C LYS A 122 16.10 8.20 6.89
N ARG A 123 15.45 8.21 8.06
CA ARG A 123 14.87 7.06 8.74
C ARG A 123 13.43 7.35 9.13
N SER A 124 12.58 6.33 9.11
CA SER A 124 11.20 6.41 9.59
C SER A 124 11.05 5.48 10.76
N ILE A 125 10.46 5.99 11.84
CA ILE A 125 10.14 5.23 13.05
C ILE A 125 8.66 5.44 13.30
N VAL A 126 7.91 4.34 13.35
CA VAL A 126 6.46 4.33 13.53
C VAL A 126 6.03 3.21 14.48
N ALA A 127 4.90 3.40 15.15
CA ALA A 127 4.23 2.33 15.87
C ALA A 127 2.75 2.32 15.49
N THR A 128 2.20 1.13 15.23
CA THR A 128 0.78 0.94 14.91
C THR A 128 0.18 -0.05 15.90
N PRO A 129 -0.41 0.41 17.01
CA PRO A 129 -1.20 -0.43 17.90
C PRO A 129 -2.55 -0.80 17.27
N TYR A 130 -2.94 -2.06 17.47
CA TYR A 130 -4.21 -2.67 17.08
C TYR A 130 -4.88 -3.26 18.32
N ARG A 131 -6.15 -2.93 18.56
CA ARG A 131 -6.92 -3.51 19.67
C ARG A 131 -7.99 -4.47 19.19
N ALA A 132 -8.08 -5.63 19.83
CA ALA A 132 -9.20 -6.56 19.72
C ALA A 132 -9.65 -6.99 21.12
N GLY A 133 -10.86 -6.58 21.52
CA GLY A 133 -11.34 -6.70 22.89
C GLY A 133 -10.45 -5.92 23.85
N ALA A 134 -9.88 -6.65 24.83
CA ALA A 134 -8.93 -6.10 25.79
C ALA A 134 -7.47 -6.17 25.33
N SER A 135 -7.14 -7.05 24.36
CA SER A 135 -5.76 -7.30 23.93
C SER A 135 -5.29 -6.30 22.89
N TRP A 136 -4.01 -5.95 22.98
CA TRP A 136 -3.30 -5.13 22.01
C TRP A 136 -2.17 -5.90 21.33
N LEU A 137 -2.11 -5.76 20.02
CA LEU A 137 -0.96 -6.07 19.18
C LEU A 137 -0.32 -4.75 18.78
N VAL A 138 1.01 -4.64 18.85
CA VAL A 138 1.70 -3.43 18.38
C VAL A 138 2.70 -3.80 17.29
N LEU A 139 2.56 -3.14 16.14
CA LEU A 139 3.55 -3.19 15.07
C LEU A 139 4.51 -2.01 15.21
N LEU A 140 5.78 -2.27 15.49
CA LEU A 140 6.86 -1.30 15.48
C LEU A 140 7.58 -1.36 14.13
N GLY A 141 7.64 -0.23 13.43
CA GLY A 141 8.36 -0.10 12.16
C GLY A 141 9.55 0.82 12.32
N ASP A 142 10.75 0.34 11.98
CA ASP A 142 11.97 1.12 12.08
C ASP A 142 12.91 0.82 10.91
N GLY A 143 13.20 1.83 10.08
CA GLY A 143 14.14 1.66 8.97
C GLY A 143 14.38 2.86 8.08
N GLY A 144 15.34 2.73 7.17
CA GLY A 144 15.73 3.77 6.22
C GLY A 144 14.62 4.09 5.22
N TRP A 145 14.48 5.36 4.86
CA TRP A 145 13.49 5.83 3.87
C TRP A 145 13.66 5.12 2.52
N ALA A 146 14.90 4.88 2.09
CA ALA A 146 15.18 4.20 0.84
C ALA A 146 14.63 2.76 0.85
N THR A 147 14.88 2.01 1.92
CA THR A 147 14.41 0.64 2.07
C THR A 147 12.89 0.56 2.22
N PHE A 148 12.29 1.47 3.01
CA PHE A 148 10.82 1.59 3.09
C PHE A 148 10.19 1.81 1.71
N ASN A 149 10.73 2.75 0.92
CA ASN A 149 10.21 3.02 -0.42
C ASN A 149 10.41 1.83 -1.37
N LYS A 150 11.60 1.22 -1.35
CA LYS A 150 11.93 0.03 -2.16
C LYS A 150 11.00 -1.14 -1.86
N ARG A 151 10.68 -1.37 -0.58
CA ARG A 151 9.89 -2.50 -0.09
C ARG A 151 8.40 -2.17 0.14
N SER A 152 7.94 -0.98 -0.20
CA SER A 152 6.59 -0.49 0.08
C SER A 152 5.47 -1.46 -0.36
N GLY A 153 5.59 -2.12 -1.52
CA GLY A 153 4.60 -3.11 -1.96
C GLY A 153 4.50 -4.33 -1.03
N ALA A 154 5.65 -4.84 -0.57
CA ALA A 154 5.72 -5.96 0.37
C ALA A 154 5.19 -5.54 1.75
N ILE A 155 5.56 -4.35 2.23
CA ILE A 155 5.10 -3.79 3.50
C ILE A 155 3.59 -3.59 3.50
N ASN A 156 3.03 -3.03 2.43
CA ASN A 156 1.58 -2.83 2.30
C ASN A 156 0.82 -4.16 2.33
N THR A 157 1.33 -5.17 1.62
CA THR A 157 0.73 -6.51 1.62
C THR A 157 0.76 -7.14 3.02
N PHE A 158 1.89 -7.03 3.72
CA PHE A 158 2.03 -7.47 5.10
C PHE A 158 1.05 -6.71 6.02
N PHE A 159 1.05 -5.38 6.00
CA PHE A 159 0.18 -4.54 6.82
C PHE A 159 -1.31 -4.84 6.58
N ASP A 160 -1.73 -4.95 5.32
CA ASP A 160 -3.12 -5.26 4.95
C ASP A 160 -3.53 -6.69 5.26
N SER A 161 -2.60 -7.58 5.65
CA SER A 161 -2.88 -8.97 6.02
C SER A 161 -3.03 -9.19 7.53
N ILE A 162 -2.68 -8.21 8.37
CA ILE A 162 -2.71 -8.34 9.83
C ILE A 162 -4.16 -8.45 10.32
N ARG A 163 -4.50 -9.55 11.00
CA ARG A 163 -5.83 -9.83 11.55
C ARG A 163 -5.72 -10.33 13.00
N PRO A 164 -6.75 -10.14 13.84
CA PRO A 164 -6.82 -10.87 15.11
C PRO A 164 -6.76 -12.38 14.86
N ALA A 165 -6.11 -13.14 15.74
CA ALA A 165 -5.89 -14.57 15.55
C ALA A 165 -7.19 -15.36 15.32
N LYS A 166 -8.26 -14.97 16.00
CA LYS A 166 -9.59 -15.61 15.93
C LYS A 166 -10.54 -14.97 14.91
N TYR A 167 -10.10 -13.93 14.20
CA TYR A 167 -10.96 -13.25 13.23
C TYR A 167 -11.23 -14.13 12.02
N VAL A 168 -12.50 -14.35 11.70
CA VAL A 168 -12.95 -15.00 10.48
C VAL A 168 -13.56 -13.94 9.59
N LYS A 169 -12.96 -13.73 8.40
CA LYS A 169 -13.49 -12.78 7.43
C LYS A 169 -14.85 -13.27 6.92
N GLU A 170 -15.82 -12.38 6.88
CA GLU A 170 -17.11 -12.68 6.28
C GLU A 170 -16.92 -13.04 4.79
N SER A 171 -17.52 -14.16 4.39
CA SER A 171 -17.58 -14.55 2.99
C SER A 171 -18.91 -14.11 2.38
N PHE A 172 -18.81 -13.43 1.24
CA PHE A 172 -19.95 -13.08 0.39
C PHE A 172 -20.19 -14.12 -0.72
N ALA A 173 -19.38 -15.18 -0.79
CA ALA A 173 -19.55 -16.23 -1.78
C ALA A 173 -20.93 -16.89 -1.65
N GLY A 174 -21.63 -17.03 -2.77
CA GLY A 174 -22.98 -17.61 -2.82
C GLY A 174 -24.10 -16.70 -2.28
N ARG A 175 -23.79 -15.47 -1.82
CA ARG A 175 -24.83 -14.53 -1.38
C ARG A 175 -25.40 -13.76 -2.55
N VAL A 176 -26.70 -13.45 -2.48
CA VAL A 176 -27.38 -12.61 -3.45
C VAL A 176 -27.08 -11.14 -3.11
N PRO A 177 -26.52 -10.34 -4.05
CA PRO A 177 -26.28 -8.93 -3.81
C PRO A 177 -27.61 -8.19 -3.64
N HIS A 178 -27.66 -7.26 -2.68
CA HIS A 178 -28.84 -6.42 -2.50
C HIS A 178 -29.07 -5.53 -3.73
N LYS A 179 -30.34 -5.26 -4.05
CA LYS A 179 -30.70 -4.27 -5.07
C LYS A 179 -30.25 -2.88 -4.61
N LEU A 180 -29.73 -2.06 -5.53
CA LEU A 180 -29.51 -0.64 -5.26
C LEU A 180 -30.84 0.10 -5.46
N ASP A 181 -31.78 -0.16 -4.55
CA ASP A 181 -33.06 0.55 -4.48
C ASP A 181 -32.88 1.98 -3.92
N PRO A 182 -33.89 2.86 -4.03
CA PRO A 182 -33.75 4.24 -3.56
C PRO A 182 -33.36 4.38 -2.09
N ALA A 183 -33.85 3.50 -1.21
CA ALA A 183 -33.52 3.54 0.22
C ALA A 183 -32.04 3.21 0.46
N ARG A 184 -31.51 2.20 -0.22
CA ARG A 184 -30.10 1.81 -0.11
C ARG A 184 -29.17 2.82 -0.75
N ILE A 185 -29.56 3.41 -1.87
CA ILE A 185 -28.82 4.53 -2.49
C ILE A 185 -28.75 5.72 -1.52
N ALA A 186 -29.88 6.10 -0.91
CA ALA A 186 -29.91 7.17 0.08
C ALA A 186 -29.00 6.88 1.28
N LEU A 187 -29.00 5.65 1.78
CA LEU A 187 -28.11 5.21 2.86
C LEU A 187 -26.63 5.38 2.49
N ILE A 188 -26.22 4.92 1.30
CA ILE A 188 -24.81 5.04 0.85
C ILE A 188 -24.45 6.52 0.62
N ARG A 189 -25.36 7.32 0.06
CA ARG A 189 -25.16 8.76 -0.12
C ARG A 189 -24.98 9.47 1.22
N GLU A 190 -25.76 9.14 2.24
CA GLU A 190 -25.58 9.71 3.58
C GLU A 190 -24.24 9.29 4.19
N PHE A 191 -23.84 8.03 4.04
CA PHE A 191 -22.51 7.58 4.46
C PHE A 191 -21.38 8.40 3.81
N VAL A 192 -21.48 8.65 2.49
CA VAL A 192 -20.51 9.51 1.79
C VAL A 192 -20.57 10.95 2.30
N ALA A 193 -21.76 11.50 2.47
CA ALA A 193 -21.94 12.86 2.99
C ALA A 193 -21.38 13.02 4.41
N ASP A 194 -21.54 12.02 5.26
CA ASP A 194 -20.97 12.01 6.60
C ASP A 194 -19.44 11.99 6.58
N GLY A 195 -18.85 11.09 5.79
CA GLY A 195 -17.41 11.08 5.58
C GLY A 195 -16.89 12.41 5.02
N MET A 196 -17.63 13.05 4.11
CA MET A 196 -17.29 14.38 3.60
C MET A 196 -17.28 15.45 4.70
N ARG A 197 -18.27 15.43 5.61
CA ARG A 197 -18.31 16.37 6.76
C ARG A 197 -17.13 16.15 7.70
N GLN A 198 -16.83 14.90 8.05
CA GLN A 198 -15.73 14.56 8.95
C GLN A 198 -14.36 14.95 8.38
N LEU A 199 -14.19 14.85 7.06
CA LEU A 199 -12.92 15.08 6.37
C LEU A 199 -12.80 16.46 5.72
N GLY A 200 -13.83 17.31 5.85
CA GLY A 200 -13.86 18.64 5.22
C GLY A 200 -13.83 18.61 3.68
N ILE A 201 -14.40 17.57 3.06
CA ILE A 201 -14.44 17.41 1.60
C ILE A 201 -15.59 18.27 1.03
N PRO A 202 -15.33 19.27 0.16
CA PRO A 202 -16.35 20.21 -0.30
C PRO A 202 -17.45 19.58 -1.17
N GLY A 203 -17.07 18.62 -2.01
CA GLY A 203 -17.97 17.98 -2.96
C GLY A 203 -17.43 16.67 -3.51
N ALA A 204 -18.34 15.76 -3.84
CA ALA A 204 -18.03 14.44 -4.40
C ALA A 204 -19.03 14.06 -5.50
N GLY A 205 -18.53 13.50 -6.60
CA GLY A 205 -19.36 12.85 -7.61
C GLY A 205 -19.56 11.37 -7.25
N VAL A 206 -20.79 10.86 -7.40
CA VAL A 206 -21.15 9.47 -7.08
C VAL A 206 -22.00 8.89 -8.20
N ALA A 207 -21.70 7.66 -8.62
CA ALA A 207 -22.50 6.89 -9.55
C ALA A 207 -22.68 5.47 -9.02
N PHE A 208 -23.90 4.95 -9.15
CA PHE A 208 -24.32 3.62 -8.73
C PHE A 208 -24.62 2.77 -9.96
N ILE A 209 -23.94 1.64 -10.07
CA ILE A 209 -24.06 0.73 -11.22
C ILE A 209 -24.46 -0.65 -10.71
N GLN A 210 -25.56 -1.19 -11.24
CA GLN A 210 -26.03 -2.55 -10.96
C GLN A 210 -26.49 -3.20 -12.27
N ASP A 211 -26.11 -4.47 -12.47
CA ASP A 211 -26.46 -5.26 -13.66
C ASP A 211 -26.12 -4.55 -14.99
N GLY A 212 -24.96 -3.89 -15.02
CA GLY A 212 -24.44 -3.17 -16.19
C GLY A 212 -25.16 -1.85 -16.51
N ARG A 213 -26.05 -1.36 -15.64
CA ARG A 213 -26.79 -0.10 -15.82
C ARG A 213 -26.48 0.88 -14.71
N ILE A 214 -26.41 2.16 -15.07
CA ILE A 214 -26.42 3.25 -14.09
C ILE A 214 -27.83 3.32 -13.52
N VAL A 215 -27.97 3.10 -12.21
CA VAL A 215 -29.25 3.14 -11.50
C VAL A 215 -29.48 4.48 -10.79
N ASP A 216 -28.40 5.22 -10.51
CA ASP A 216 -28.40 6.58 -9.97
C ASP A 216 -27.02 7.22 -10.16
N GLU A 217 -26.97 8.53 -10.42
CA GLU A 217 -25.72 9.30 -10.51
C GLU A 217 -25.94 10.76 -10.12
N GLY A 218 -24.87 11.44 -9.70
CA GLY A 218 -24.94 12.85 -9.38
C GLY A 218 -23.79 13.29 -8.48
N GLY A 219 -24.02 14.35 -7.71
CA GLY A 219 -23.04 14.84 -6.76
C GLY A 219 -23.62 15.08 -5.37
N ILE A 220 -22.71 15.27 -4.43
CA ILE A 220 -22.97 15.72 -3.06
C ILE A 220 -22.08 16.96 -2.85
N GLY A 221 -22.60 17.99 -2.19
CA GLY A 221 -21.84 19.20 -1.88
C GLY A 221 -21.66 20.18 -3.05
N VAL A 222 -20.58 20.95 -3.01
CA VAL A 222 -20.29 22.06 -3.94
C VAL A 222 -18.98 21.82 -4.70
N ARG A 223 -18.87 22.43 -5.88
CA ARG A 223 -17.68 22.34 -6.74
C ARG A 223 -16.50 23.10 -6.18
N GLU A 224 -16.76 24.18 -5.46
CA GLU A 224 -15.77 25.09 -4.92
C GLU A 224 -16.23 25.63 -3.55
N LEU A 225 -15.29 25.73 -2.61
CA LEU A 225 -15.58 26.28 -1.29
C LEU A 225 -16.02 27.75 -1.40
N GLY A 226 -17.09 28.09 -0.67
CA GLY A 226 -17.65 29.44 -0.68
C GLY A 226 -18.52 29.78 -1.89
N LYS A 227 -18.68 28.88 -2.87
CA LYS A 227 -19.52 29.10 -4.04
C LYS A 227 -20.76 28.20 -4.06
N PRO A 228 -21.88 28.63 -4.70
CA PRO A 228 -23.14 27.91 -4.63
C PRO A 228 -23.23 26.72 -5.59
N GLU A 229 -22.36 26.62 -6.60
CA GLU A 229 -22.47 25.61 -7.66
C GLU A 229 -22.29 24.20 -7.10
N LYS A 230 -23.30 23.36 -7.30
CA LYS A 230 -23.32 21.98 -6.83
C LYS A 230 -22.49 21.07 -7.72
N VAL A 231 -21.95 20.01 -7.11
CA VAL A 231 -21.45 18.87 -7.88
C VAL A 231 -22.64 18.16 -8.51
N ASP A 232 -22.53 17.81 -9.77
CA ASP A 232 -23.50 17.03 -10.53
C ASP A 232 -22.80 15.88 -11.28
N ALA A 233 -23.57 15.08 -12.02
CA ALA A 233 -23.06 13.95 -12.80
C ALA A 233 -22.05 14.36 -13.90
N ASN A 234 -22.02 15.64 -14.29
CA ASN A 234 -21.15 16.16 -15.35
C ASN A 234 -19.91 16.90 -14.80
N THR A 235 -19.81 17.04 -13.48
CA THR A 235 -18.70 17.73 -12.83
C THR A 235 -17.41 16.94 -13.01
N ARG A 236 -16.38 17.62 -13.54
CA ARG A 236 -15.09 16.98 -13.84
C ARG A 236 -14.14 17.11 -12.67
N PHE A 237 -13.53 15.98 -12.30
CA PHE A 237 -12.50 15.89 -11.27
C PHE A 237 -11.17 15.42 -11.87
N MET A 238 -10.06 15.82 -11.26
CA MET A 238 -8.78 15.18 -11.52
C MET A 238 -8.78 13.81 -10.85
N ILE A 239 -8.95 12.74 -11.64
CA ILE A 239 -9.07 11.37 -11.13
C ILE A 239 -7.71 10.71 -10.79
N ALA A 240 -6.60 11.44 -10.93
CA ALA A 240 -5.25 11.02 -10.58
C ALA A 240 -4.89 9.60 -11.12
N SER A 241 -4.43 8.70 -10.24
CA SER A 241 -3.93 7.37 -10.60
C SER A 241 -4.94 6.44 -11.25
N ASN A 242 -6.24 6.73 -11.17
CA ASN A 242 -7.28 5.98 -11.91
C ASN A 242 -7.03 6.00 -13.43
N THR A 243 -6.34 7.03 -13.93
CA THR A 243 -5.93 7.16 -15.33
C THR A 243 -5.06 5.97 -15.81
N LYS A 244 -4.29 5.31 -14.92
CA LYS A 244 -3.40 4.21 -15.30
C LYS A 244 -4.15 2.98 -15.81
N GLY A 245 -5.32 2.69 -15.23
CA GLY A 245 -6.19 1.62 -15.71
C GLY A 245 -6.65 1.89 -17.15
N MET A 246 -7.00 3.15 -17.44
CA MET A 246 -7.39 3.59 -18.79
C MET A 246 -6.22 3.48 -19.78
N THR A 247 -5.02 3.93 -19.40
CA THR A 247 -3.80 3.78 -20.20
C THR A 247 -3.50 2.31 -20.51
N THR A 248 -3.62 1.44 -19.50
CA THR A 248 -3.38 0.00 -19.65
C THR A 248 -4.39 -0.64 -20.59
N LEU A 249 -5.67 -0.27 -20.49
CA LEU A 249 -6.72 -0.72 -21.41
C LEU A 249 -6.43 -0.32 -22.87
N LEU A 250 -5.91 0.88 -23.09
CA LEU A 250 -5.56 1.34 -24.44
C LEU A 250 -4.37 0.58 -25.02
N LEU A 251 -3.35 0.29 -24.20
CA LEU A 251 -2.27 -0.60 -24.60
C LEU A 251 -2.80 -1.99 -24.96
N ALA A 252 -3.67 -2.57 -24.12
CA ALA A 252 -4.26 -3.87 -24.36
C ALA A 252 -5.01 -3.92 -25.70
N LYS A 253 -5.80 -2.89 -26.02
CA LYS A 253 -6.50 -2.81 -27.31
C LYS A 253 -5.58 -2.68 -28.51
N LEU A 254 -4.46 -1.98 -28.37
CA LEU A 254 -3.45 -1.95 -29.43
C LEU A 254 -2.78 -3.31 -29.62
N VAL A 255 -2.62 -4.08 -28.54
CA VAL A 255 -2.14 -5.47 -28.61
C VAL A 255 -3.18 -6.36 -29.29
N ASP A 256 -4.45 -6.29 -28.91
CA ASP A 256 -5.55 -7.06 -29.54
C ASP A 256 -5.68 -6.76 -31.04
N GLN A 257 -5.41 -5.51 -31.44
CA GLN A 257 -5.40 -5.09 -32.85
C GLN A 257 -4.11 -5.50 -33.61
N GLY A 258 -3.18 -6.20 -32.97
CA GLY A 258 -1.89 -6.58 -33.55
C GLY A 258 -0.94 -5.40 -33.82
N LYS A 259 -1.25 -4.19 -33.30
CA LYS A 259 -0.44 -2.97 -33.50
C LYS A 259 0.72 -2.86 -32.53
N LEU A 260 0.65 -3.55 -31.39
CA LEU A 260 1.71 -3.72 -30.41
C LEU A 260 1.74 -5.20 -29.99
N ARG A 261 2.82 -5.62 -29.32
CA ARG A 261 2.87 -6.87 -28.54
C ARG A 261 3.34 -6.55 -27.14
N TRP A 262 2.82 -7.23 -26.13
CA TRP A 262 3.29 -7.06 -24.74
C TRP A 262 4.80 -7.26 -24.59
N ASP A 263 5.35 -8.14 -25.41
CA ASP A 263 6.71 -8.65 -25.32
C ASP A 263 7.67 -8.01 -26.31
N GLN A 264 7.22 -7.04 -27.10
CA GLN A 264 8.12 -6.28 -27.99
C GLN A 264 8.92 -5.23 -27.19
N PRO A 265 10.17 -4.93 -27.59
CA PRO A 265 10.94 -3.83 -27.03
C PRO A 265 10.19 -2.50 -27.11
N VAL A 266 10.27 -1.70 -26.04
CA VAL A 266 9.65 -0.37 -26.04
C VAL A 266 10.34 0.55 -27.04
N ALA A 267 11.66 0.44 -27.17
CA ALA A 267 12.44 1.24 -28.11
C ALA A 267 12.02 1.03 -29.58
N ASP A 268 11.56 -0.17 -29.95
CA ASP A 268 11.05 -0.45 -31.31
C ASP A 268 9.74 0.29 -31.58
N ALA A 269 8.89 0.39 -30.56
CA ALA A 269 7.63 1.11 -30.66
C ALA A 269 7.84 2.64 -30.55
N TYR A 270 8.78 3.06 -29.70
CA TYR A 270 9.05 4.44 -29.29
C TYR A 270 10.55 4.73 -29.40
N PRO A 271 11.07 5.15 -30.57
CA PRO A 271 12.52 5.34 -30.76
C PRO A 271 13.18 6.35 -29.80
N ALA A 272 12.41 7.29 -29.26
CA ALA A 272 12.86 8.27 -28.27
C ALA A 272 12.85 7.75 -26.82
N PHE A 273 12.33 6.55 -26.56
CA PHE A 273 12.25 5.98 -25.21
C PHE A 273 13.63 5.78 -24.61
N ARG A 274 13.84 6.28 -23.40
CA ARG A 274 15.05 6.09 -22.60
C ARG A 274 14.64 5.81 -21.16
N LEU A 275 15.34 4.90 -20.51
CA LEU A 275 15.16 4.58 -19.08
C LEU A 275 16.48 4.16 -18.47
N GLY A 276 17.02 4.98 -17.57
CA GLY A 276 18.33 4.78 -16.97
C GLY A 276 19.43 4.59 -18.03
N SER A 277 20.07 3.42 -18.02
CA SER A 277 21.11 3.07 -18.99
C SER A 277 20.57 2.53 -20.32
N ASP A 278 21.45 2.45 -21.32
CA ASP A 278 21.10 1.87 -22.63
C ASP A 278 20.70 0.40 -22.51
N ASP A 279 21.35 -0.36 -21.63
CA ASP A 279 21.03 -1.78 -21.42
C ASP A 279 19.64 -1.97 -20.79
N VAL A 280 19.31 -1.13 -19.79
CA VAL A 280 17.97 -1.12 -19.22
C VAL A 280 16.95 -0.74 -20.29
N THR A 281 17.21 0.33 -21.05
CA THR A 281 16.35 0.80 -22.14
C THR A 281 16.05 -0.32 -23.15
N LYS A 282 17.08 -1.06 -23.58
CA LYS A 282 16.95 -2.21 -24.50
C LYS A 282 16.20 -3.39 -23.90
N ALA A 283 16.21 -3.56 -22.58
CA ALA A 283 15.54 -4.65 -21.88
C ALA A 283 14.03 -4.40 -21.65
N ILE A 284 13.57 -3.14 -21.62
CA ILE A 284 12.16 -2.84 -21.37
C ILE A 284 11.26 -3.32 -22.51
N ARG A 285 10.12 -3.92 -22.14
CA ARG A 285 9.03 -4.38 -23.02
C ARG A 285 7.76 -3.60 -22.71
N ILE A 286 6.78 -3.60 -23.63
CA ILE A 286 5.54 -2.84 -23.45
C ILE A 286 4.83 -3.17 -22.12
N ARG A 287 4.77 -4.45 -21.73
CA ARG A 287 4.20 -4.89 -20.44
C ARG A 287 4.92 -4.28 -19.23
N HIS A 288 6.21 -3.97 -19.36
CA HIS A 288 7.03 -3.45 -18.27
C HIS A 288 6.69 -2.01 -17.90
N LEU A 289 6.01 -1.27 -18.78
CA LEU A 289 5.58 0.11 -18.51
C LEU A 289 4.43 0.18 -17.49
N VAL A 290 3.72 -0.92 -17.25
CA VAL A 290 2.51 -0.96 -16.40
C VAL A 290 2.54 -2.05 -15.31
N CYS A 291 3.55 -2.93 -15.29
CA CYS A 291 3.67 -4.00 -14.29
C CYS A 291 4.26 -3.55 -12.95
N ALA A 292 4.88 -2.36 -12.89
CA ALA A 292 5.66 -1.91 -11.71
C ALA A 292 6.73 -2.92 -11.27
N CYS A 293 7.38 -3.60 -12.22
CA CYS A 293 8.28 -4.73 -12.00
C CYS A 293 9.69 -4.53 -12.56
N THR A 294 10.07 -3.28 -12.92
CA THR A 294 11.35 -2.98 -13.58
C THR A 294 12.51 -2.77 -12.62
N GLY A 295 12.23 -2.68 -11.32
CA GLY A 295 13.17 -2.25 -10.28
C GLY A 295 13.46 -0.75 -10.25
N MET A 296 12.75 0.03 -11.06
CA MET A 296 12.84 1.49 -11.05
C MET A 296 11.98 2.07 -9.93
N PRO A 297 12.54 2.95 -9.09
CA PRO A 297 11.80 3.61 -8.04
C PRO A 297 10.86 4.68 -8.61
N ARG A 298 10.05 5.25 -7.72
CA ARG A 298 9.27 6.45 -7.98
C ARG A 298 10.19 7.68 -8.08
N GLN A 299 10.00 8.55 -9.07
CA GLN A 299 10.80 9.79 -9.25
C GLN A 299 9.90 10.97 -9.68
N ASP A 300 8.80 11.19 -8.94
CA ASP A 300 7.75 12.09 -9.40
C ASP A 300 8.09 13.59 -9.25
N LEU A 301 8.95 13.96 -8.30
CA LEU A 301 9.12 15.36 -7.91
C LEU A 301 9.65 16.23 -9.05
N GLU A 302 10.63 15.76 -9.81
CA GLU A 302 11.11 16.51 -10.99
C GLU A 302 9.97 16.72 -11.98
N TRP A 303 9.18 15.68 -12.25
CA TRP A 303 8.04 15.76 -13.17
C TRP A 303 6.95 16.72 -12.69
N ILE A 304 6.64 16.74 -11.39
CA ILE A 304 5.63 17.61 -10.79
C ILE A 304 6.11 19.07 -10.68
N MET A 305 7.37 19.28 -10.31
CA MET A 305 7.90 20.61 -10.02
C MET A 305 8.41 21.36 -11.26
N THR A 306 8.70 20.64 -12.35
CA THR A 306 9.22 21.25 -13.59
C THR A 306 8.24 21.18 -14.76
N GLY A 307 7.09 20.53 -14.57
CA GLY A 307 6.07 20.33 -15.60
C GLY A 307 4.88 21.29 -15.48
N ASP A 308 4.30 21.63 -16.63
CA ASP A 308 3.05 22.37 -16.77
C ASP A 308 2.22 21.83 -17.96
N LEU A 309 1.10 22.48 -18.29
CA LEU A 309 0.24 22.05 -19.40
C LEU A 309 0.88 22.23 -20.79
N LYS A 310 1.97 23.01 -20.91
CA LYS A 310 2.71 23.26 -22.15
C LYS A 310 3.91 22.32 -22.30
N THR A 311 4.29 21.62 -21.24
CA THR A 311 5.42 20.71 -21.22
C THR A 311 5.22 19.58 -22.23
N PRO A 312 6.16 19.39 -23.19
CA PRO A 312 6.05 18.31 -24.16
C PRO A 312 6.05 16.94 -23.48
N ALA A 313 5.22 16.03 -23.99
CA ALA A 313 5.17 14.65 -23.49
C ALA A 313 6.55 13.98 -23.48
N SER A 314 7.40 14.26 -24.48
CA SER A 314 8.76 13.73 -24.58
C SER A 314 9.65 14.03 -23.37
N ARG A 315 9.34 15.07 -22.57
CA ARG A 315 10.08 15.39 -21.34
C ARG A 315 10.10 14.23 -20.35
N VAL A 316 9.08 13.37 -20.35
CA VAL A 316 9.07 12.16 -19.52
C VAL A 316 10.27 11.26 -19.82
N PHE A 317 10.70 11.13 -21.08
CA PHE A 317 11.85 10.29 -21.42
C PHE A 317 13.17 10.89 -20.93
N ASP A 318 13.28 12.22 -20.85
CA ASP A 318 14.45 12.89 -20.28
C ASP A 318 14.58 12.57 -18.77
N ILE A 319 13.46 12.63 -18.05
CA ILE A 319 13.42 12.29 -16.62
C ILE A 319 13.71 10.80 -16.44
N MET A 320 13.11 9.94 -17.27
CA MET A 320 13.35 8.49 -17.21
C MET A 320 14.82 8.14 -17.46
N LYS A 321 15.52 8.89 -18.31
CA LYS A 321 16.96 8.69 -18.55
C LYS A 321 17.80 8.89 -17.29
N THR A 322 17.37 9.73 -16.34
CA THR A 322 18.11 9.97 -15.09
C THR A 322 17.80 8.95 -14.01
N MET A 323 16.76 8.12 -14.19
CA MET A 323 16.35 7.12 -13.21
C MET A 323 17.41 6.03 -13.04
N GLN A 324 17.63 5.62 -11.79
CA GLN A 324 18.50 4.50 -11.45
C GLN A 324 17.69 3.38 -10.78
N PRO A 325 17.91 2.11 -11.17
CA PRO A 325 17.21 1.01 -10.53
C PRO A 325 17.67 0.85 -9.08
N THR A 326 16.73 0.49 -8.21
CA THR A 326 16.99 0.21 -6.78
C THR A 326 16.91 -1.28 -6.45
N SER A 327 16.57 -2.10 -7.45
CA SER A 327 16.51 -3.56 -7.39
C SER A 327 16.77 -4.14 -8.78
N LYS A 328 16.96 -5.45 -8.85
CA LYS A 328 17.03 -6.19 -10.11
C LYS A 328 15.66 -6.19 -10.78
N PHE A 329 15.67 -6.43 -12.09
CA PHE A 329 14.46 -6.58 -12.88
C PHE A 329 13.59 -7.73 -12.31
N GLY A 330 12.32 -7.46 -12.02
CA GLY A 330 11.37 -8.43 -11.47
C GLY A 330 11.57 -8.79 -10.00
N GLU A 331 12.58 -8.23 -9.31
CA GLU A 331 12.89 -8.58 -7.91
C GLU A 331 11.82 -8.07 -6.94
N VAL A 332 11.35 -6.84 -7.13
CA VAL A 332 10.33 -6.22 -6.28
C VAL A 332 9.30 -5.46 -7.09
N TYR A 333 8.10 -5.36 -6.53
CA TYR A 333 7.09 -4.43 -7.00
C TYR A 333 7.45 -3.00 -6.58
N GLN A 334 7.64 -2.10 -7.55
CA GLN A 334 7.90 -0.69 -7.33
C GLN A 334 6.99 0.18 -8.21
N TYR A 335 6.06 0.86 -7.56
CA TYR A 335 5.12 1.76 -8.20
C TYR A 335 5.84 2.94 -8.87
N SER A 336 5.55 3.19 -10.15
CA SER A 336 6.15 4.30 -10.91
C SER A 336 5.10 5.02 -11.75
N ASN A 337 4.89 6.30 -11.45
CA ASN A 337 4.01 7.14 -12.28
C ASN A 337 4.62 7.41 -13.64
N ILE A 338 5.94 7.57 -13.72
CA ILE A 338 6.63 7.97 -14.94
C ILE A 338 6.64 6.84 -15.98
N LEU A 339 6.82 5.59 -15.55
CA LEU A 339 6.65 4.43 -16.45
C LEU A 339 5.22 4.33 -16.99
N ALA A 340 4.22 4.53 -16.12
CA ALA A 340 2.82 4.54 -16.55
C ALA A 340 2.48 5.76 -17.44
N ALA A 341 3.17 6.89 -17.28
CA ALA A 341 3.05 8.03 -18.16
C ALA A 341 3.63 7.72 -19.54
N ALA A 342 4.82 7.09 -19.61
CA ALA A 342 5.43 6.63 -20.85
C ALA A 342 4.54 5.64 -21.62
N ALA A 343 3.81 4.75 -20.93
CA ALA A 343 2.79 3.90 -21.54
C ALA A 343 1.72 4.69 -22.32
N GLY A 344 1.28 5.83 -21.78
CA GLY A 344 0.29 6.72 -22.41
C GLY A 344 0.84 7.54 -23.59
N MET A 345 2.16 7.61 -23.75
CA MET A 345 2.82 8.43 -24.77
C MET A 345 3.05 7.72 -26.09
N SER A 346 2.53 6.50 -26.24
CA SER A 346 2.61 5.75 -27.48
C SER A 346 2.16 6.62 -28.67
N PRO A 347 2.95 6.80 -29.75
CA PRO A 347 2.54 7.51 -30.95
C PRO A 347 1.32 6.89 -31.63
N ARG A 348 0.93 5.67 -31.26
CA ARG A 348 -0.29 4.99 -31.70
C ARG A 348 -1.51 5.30 -30.82
N ILE A 349 -1.29 5.85 -29.62
CA ILE A 349 -2.30 6.35 -28.68
C ILE A 349 -2.44 7.88 -28.79
N SER A 350 -1.31 8.59 -28.89
CA SER A 350 -1.19 10.06 -28.96
C SER A 350 -2.10 10.77 -30.00
N PRO A 351 -2.34 10.23 -31.22
CA PRO A 351 -3.20 10.88 -32.21
C PRO A 351 -4.70 10.67 -31.94
N ILE A 352 -5.10 9.88 -30.95
CA ILE A 352 -6.50 9.75 -30.54
C ILE A 352 -6.83 10.99 -29.70
N PRO A 353 -7.82 11.82 -30.05
CA PRO A 353 -8.21 12.96 -29.21
C PRO A 353 -8.62 12.47 -27.82
N ARG A 354 -8.12 13.09 -26.74
CA ARG A 354 -8.36 12.66 -25.33
C ARG A 354 -9.82 12.35 -24.98
N TRP A 355 -10.78 13.02 -25.63
CA TRP A 355 -12.22 12.80 -25.45
C TRP A 355 -12.78 11.57 -26.20
N LYS A 356 -12.07 11.02 -27.20
CA LYS A 356 -12.40 9.74 -27.85
C LYS A 356 -11.87 8.52 -27.08
N TRP A 357 -11.10 8.71 -26.01
CA TRP A 357 -10.43 7.60 -25.29
C TRP A 357 -11.44 6.69 -24.57
N VAL A 358 -12.54 7.26 -24.08
CA VAL A 358 -13.55 6.55 -23.26
C VAL A 358 -14.78 6.13 -24.08
N PRO A 359 -15.45 7.01 -24.85
CA PRO A 359 -16.73 6.64 -25.44
C PRO A 359 -16.59 5.70 -26.65
N ALA A 360 -15.63 5.95 -27.55
CA ALA A 360 -15.49 5.15 -28.77
C ALA A 360 -14.97 3.72 -28.51
N THR A 361 -14.30 3.55 -27.37
CA THR A 361 -13.50 2.38 -27.07
C THR A 361 -14.22 1.45 -26.08
N ILE A 362 -14.91 1.97 -25.07
CA ILE A 362 -15.64 1.15 -24.09
C ILE A 362 -17.06 0.80 -24.58
N ALA A 363 -17.73 1.71 -25.31
CA ALA A 363 -19.10 1.47 -25.79
C ALA A 363 -19.24 0.35 -26.86
N ARG A 364 -18.12 -0.14 -27.43
CA ARG A 364 -18.14 -1.29 -28.35
C ARG A 364 -17.95 -2.64 -27.68
N CYS A 365 -17.55 -2.70 -26.41
CA CYS A 365 -17.39 -3.97 -25.68
C CYS A 365 -18.68 -4.47 -25.01
N GLY A 366 -19.76 -3.67 -25.05
CA GLY A 366 -21.09 -4.05 -24.57
C GLY A 366 -22.08 -4.44 -25.67
N ARG A 367 -21.59 -5.00 -26.79
CA ARG A 367 -22.45 -5.58 -27.83
C ARG A 367 -22.03 -6.99 -28.14
#